data_AF-A0A1E7RCQ0-F1
#
_entry.id   AF-A0A1E7RCQ0-F1
#
_cell.length_a   1.000
_cell.length_b   1.000
_cell.length_c   1.000
_cell.angle_alpha   90.00
_cell.angle_beta   90.00
_cell.angle_gamma   90.00
#
_symmetry.space_group_name_H-M   'P 1'
#
loop_
_entity.id
_entity.type
_entity.pdbx_description
1 polymer ?
#
loop_
_entity_poly.entity_id
_entity_poly.type
_entity_poly.pdbx_seq_one_letter_code
_entity_poly.pdbx_strand_id
1 'polypeptide(L)'
;MNIKKNSLNIVLFVSIFAIVQFFIDFTYQNVLSTLITWFLSILGILYIKQTLCKGYFLSLLIVASVILSTQLGPLIFQTLYLTPVSFNLQMSYMVFLYTGVMLCSLILGHFIYVNSKPFKRLQLSINDIFKNKLILFQDVSGGFVLLLTSLSFFAIYFGGVNDVEIGDVGGKFLAIFSFFTMLPLVYFYQGIENNKRSQSYYFYVIGLYFIALVILGIMKNSRGTFANFALFFIFILFYLIYCNRIKITKQRLVIGLALIIPMVALFNFLGLVSGAILQARSLRSDINGFGLVIETFNILLNMHSGEISKSDIGVNANVNFSSYNEFYLNNDFLARLVTIKFDDNMLFYSKDISFDKYFEINQFFYDKTVSLLPQPLINIFTNDFNKSNYIYSYGDWIYSLAGQGGIGGFKLGSVAVSGLNLSGLFFYVILIIFSPFLFSLIDALSFRVLYKKNNYRVVLSVMSILLLQPIFMLFNGDSLMGIIDFLLRGLWQAIFAYCLLLFLYKFLFKLLKNS
;
A
#
# COMPACT_ATOMS: atom_id res chain seq x y z
N MET A 1 -2.62 26.52 -19.01
CA MET A 1 -2.63 25.15 -19.56
C MET A 1 -4.10 24.74 -19.67
N ASN A 2 -4.62 24.54 -20.88
CA ASN A 2 -6.07 24.43 -21.13
C ASN A 2 -6.68 23.18 -20.47
N ILE A 3 -7.42 23.38 -19.38
CA ILE A 3 -7.99 22.30 -18.54
C ILE A 3 -8.95 21.41 -19.35
N LYS A 4 -9.73 21.98 -20.27
CA LYS A 4 -10.68 21.25 -21.12
C LYS A 4 -9.98 20.31 -22.12
N LYS A 5 -8.96 20.79 -22.86
CA LYS A 5 -8.25 20.00 -23.88
C LYS A 5 -7.54 18.78 -23.30
N ASN A 6 -6.95 18.91 -22.11
CA ASN A 6 -6.29 17.79 -21.43
C ASN A 6 -7.26 16.81 -20.76
N SER A 7 -8.55 17.13 -20.61
CA SER A 7 -9.53 16.23 -19.97
C SER A 7 -10.11 15.26 -20.99
N LEU A 8 -10.36 15.73 -22.21
CA LEU A 8 -10.78 14.89 -23.32
C LEU A 8 -9.74 13.80 -23.64
N ASN A 9 -8.44 14.15 -23.63
CA ASN A 9 -7.38 13.17 -23.88
C ASN A 9 -7.34 12.03 -22.85
N ILE A 10 -7.65 12.33 -21.58
CA ILE A 10 -7.70 11.31 -20.52
C ILE A 10 -8.87 10.37 -20.76
N VAL A 11 -10.05 10.93 -21.05
CA VAL A 11 -11.25 10.15 -21.35
C VAL A 11 -10.98 9.23 -22.55
N LEU A 12 -10.46 9.78 -23.65
CA LEU A 12 -10.11 8.99 -24.83
C LEU A 12 -9.11 7.87 -24.52
N PHE A 13 -8.07 8.16 -23.73
CA PHE A 13 -7.07 7.15 -23.35
C PHE A 13 -7.67 5.99 -22.57
N VAL A 14 -8.50 6.26 -21.56
CA VAL A 14 -9.15 5.20 -20.76
C VAL A 14 -10.21 4.46 -21.58
N SER A 15 -10.93 5.17 -22.45
CA SER A 15 -11.93 4.57 -23.36
C SER A 15 -11.32 3.56 -24.32
N ILE A 16 -10.06 3.73 -24.75
CA ILE A 16 -9.38 2.74 -25.61
C ILE A 16 -9.35 1.37 -24.93
N PHE A 17 -9.00 1.30 -23.64
CA PHE A 17 -8.97 0.02 -22.92
C PHE A 17 -10.36 -0.60 -22.78
N ALA A 18 -11.39 0.21 -22.50
CA ALA A 18 -12.75 -0.28 -22.43
C ALA A 18 -13.25 -0.84 -23.78
N ILE A 19 -12.93 -0.16 -24.89
CA ILE A 19 -13.27 -0.63 -26.24
C ILE A 19 -12.58 -1.96 -26.53
N VAL A 20 -11.27 -2.07 -26.24
CA VAL A 20 -10.52 -3.32 -26.43
C VAL A 20 -11.11 -4.46 -25.59
N GLN A 21 -11.57 -4.18 -24.36
CA GLN A 21 -12.22 -5.20 -23.52
C GLN A 21 -13.50 -5.77 -24.11
N PHE A 22 -14.30 -4.97 -24.81
CA PHE A 22 -15.47 -5.49 -25.53
C PHE A 22 -15.10 -6.41 -26.70
N PHE A 23 -13.89 -6.29 -27.25
CA PHE A 23 -13.37 -7.21 -28.26
C PHE A 23 -12.73 -8.48 -27.64
N ILE A 24 -12.22 -8.40 -26.40
CA ILE A 24 -11.63 -9.55 -25.69
C ILE A 24 -12.72 -10.54 -25.28
N ASP A 25 -13.79 -10.05 -24.64
CA ASP A 25 -14.92 -10.88 -24.23
C ASP A 25 -16.22 -10.07 -24.20
N PHE A 26 -17.25 -10.59 -24.88
CA PHE A 26 -18.57 -9.95 -24.98
C PHE A 26 -19.60 -10.56 -24.00
N THR A 27 -19.17 -11.36 -23.02
CA THR A 27 -20.07 -11.85 -21.97
C THR A 27 -20.70 -10.69 -21.19
N TYR A 28 -21.95 -10.88 -20.74
CA TYR A 28 -22.68 -9.89 -19.93
C TYR A 28 -21.89 -9.44 -18.69
N GLN A 29 -21.22 -10.39 -18.02
CA GLN A 29 -20.40 -10.12 -16.85
C GLN A 29 -19.21 -9.21 -17.17
N ASN A 30 -18.48 -9.48 -18.27
CA ASN A 30 -17.37 -8.65 -18.68
C ASN A 30 -17.85 -7.26 -19.09
N VAL A 31 -18.87 -7.18 -19.96
CA VAL A 31 -19.39 -5.91 -20.49
C VAL A 31 -19.82 -4.96 -19.36
N LEU A 32 -20.61 -5.45 -18.38
CA LEU A 32 -21.01 -4.62 -17.25
C LEU A 32 -19.84 -4.20 -16.38
N SER A 33 -18.93 -5.13 -16.06
CA SER A 33 -17.73 -4.84 -15.27
C SER A 33 -16.86 -3.78 -15.95
N THR A 34 -16.66 -3.88 -17.26
CA THR A 34 -15.93 -2.91 -18.07
C THR A 34 -16.60 -1.54 -18.06
N LEU A 35 -17.93 -1.47 -18.21
CA LEU A 35 -18.67 -0.20 -18.19
C LEU A 35 -18.56 0.51 -16.82
N ILE A 36 -18.72 -0.26 -15.73
CA ILE A 36 -18.61 0.26 -14.36
C ILE A 36 -17.20 0.79 -14.10
N THR A 37 -16.18 -0.03 -14.36
CA THR A 37 -14.77 0.33 -14.14
C THR A 37 -14.33 1.51 -15.01
N TRP A 38 -14.77 1.57 -16.27
CA TRP A 38 -14.50 2.68 -17.18
C TRP A 38 -15.07 4.00 -16.66
N PHE A 39 -16.36 4.03 -16.32
CA PHE A 39 -17.03 5.23 -15.84
C PHE A 39 -16.40 5.76 -14.55
N LEU A 40 -16.18 4.86 -13.56
CA LEU A 40 -15.62 5.22 -12.26
C LEU A 40 -14.15 5.64 -12.35
N SER A 41 -13.38 5.02 -13.23
CA SER A 41 -12.00 5.42 -13.50
C SER A 41 -11.92 6.85 -14.05
N ILE A 42 -12.79 7.18 -15.02
CA ILE A 42 -12.85 8.54 -15.59
C ILE A 42 -13.24 9.55 -14.50
N LEU A 43 -14.30 9.26 -13.75
CA LEU A 43 -14.78 10.12 -12.67
C LEU A 43 -13.66 10.39 -11.65
N GLY A 44 -12.99 9.33 -11.21
CA GLY A 44 -11.89 9.40 -10.25
C GLY A 44 -10.68 10.20 -10.77
N ILE A 45 -10.22 9.94 -11.99
CA ILE A 45 -9.06 10.63 -12.57
C ILE A 45 -9.36 12.12 -12.78
N LEU A 46 -10.56 12.47 -13.28
CA LEU A 46 -10.95 13.86 -13.46
C LEU A 46 -11.01 14.60 -12.12
N TYR A 47 -11.54 13.96 -11.08
CA TYR A 47 -11.58 14.52 -9.73
C TYR A 47 -10.18 14.75 -9.15
N ILE A 48 -9.30 13.75 -9.24
CA ILE A 48 -7.89 13.87 -8.80
C ILE A 48 -7.24 15.02 -9.54
N LYS A 49 -7.32 15.07 -10.87
CA LYS A 49 -6.69 16.12 -11.68
C LYS A 49 -7.13 17.52 -11.25
N GLN A 50 -8.43 17.73 -11.05
CA GLN A 50 -8.96 19.04 -10.64
C GLN A 50 -8.47 19.45 -9.25
N THR A 51 -8.38 18.49 -8.34
CA THR A 51 -8.10 18.76 -6.93
C THR A 51 -6.60 18.77 -6.62
N LEU A 52 -5.80 18.04 -7.39
CA LEU A 52 -4.35 17.99 -7.28
C LEU A 52 -3.72 19.36 -7.53
N CYS A 53 -4.27 20.18 -8.44
CA CYS A 53 -3.83 21.57 -8.64
C CYS A 53 -4.01 22.45 -7.38
N LYS A 54 -4.92 22.09 -6.49
CA LYS A 54 -5.18 22.80 -5.22
C LYS A 54 -4.25 22.34 -4.08
N GLY A 55 -3.33 21.40 -4.33
CA GLY A 55 -2.27 21.00 -3.39
C GLY A 55 -2.68 19.94 -2.35
N TYR A 56 -3.71 19.13 -2.62
CA TYR A 56 -4.18 18.05 -1.73
C TYR A 56 -3.51 16.71 -2.09
N PHE A 57 -2.17 16.64 -2.05
CA PHE A 57 -1.45 15.48 -2.60
C PHE A 57 -1.66 14.19 -1.79
N LEU A 58 -1.52 14.21 -0.46
CA LEU A 58 -1.55 13.00 0.36
C LEU A 58 -2.96 12.40 0.48
N SER A 59 -3.97 13.23 0.72
CA SER A 59 -5.37 12.78 0.73
C SER A 59 -5.82 12.23 -0.63
N LEU A 60 -5.40 12.83 -1.75
CA LEU A 60 -5.70 12.29 -3.08
C LEU A 60 -4.95 11.01 -3.40
N LEU A 61 -3.84 10.72 -2.72
CA LEU A 61 -3.09 9.48 -2.88
C LEU A 61 -3.91 8.28 -2.38
N ILE A 62 -4.75 8.47 -1.36
CA ILE A 62 -5.74 7.48 -0.90
C ILE A 62 -6.83 7.27 -1.95
N VAL A 63 -7.35 8.33 -2.55
CA VAL A 63 -8.38 8.20 -3.61
C VAL A 63 -7.78 7.51 -4.85
N ALA A 64 -6.54 7.88 -5.21
CA ALA A 64 -5.81 7.30 -6.33
C ALA A 64 -5.54 5.81 -6.13
N SER A 65 -5.26 5.39 -4.89
CA SER A 65 -5.01 3.98 -4.61
C SER A 65 -6.25 3.12 -4.81
N VAL A 66 -7.43 3.57 -4.33
CA VAL A 66 -8.68 2.83 -4.54
C VAL A 66 -9.03 2.77 -6.02
N ILE A 67 -8.85 3.88 -6.77
CA ILE A 67 -9.05 3.89 -8.22
C ILE A 67 -8.11 2.89 -8.88
N LEU A 68 -6.82 2.92 -8.57
CA LEU A 68 -5.84 2.02 -9.18
C LEU A 68 -6.15 0.57 -8.83
N SER A 69 -6.47 0.26 -7.59
CA SER A 69 -6.58 -1.12 -7.12
C SER A 69 -7.89 -1.80 -7.45
N THR A 70 -8.98 -1.04 -7.60
CA THR A 70 -10.32 -1.63 -7.79
C THR A 70 -10.95 -1.29 -9.12
N GLN A 71 -10.53 -0.23 -9.82
CA GLN A 71 -11.19 0.22 -11.06
C GLN A 71 -10.22 0.26 -12.25
N LEU A 72 -9.27 1.20 -12.23
CA LEU A 72 -8.38 1.50 -13.33
C LEU A 72 -7.35 0.39 -13.57
N GLY A 73 -6.77 -0.18 -12.51
CA GLY A 73 -5.79 -1.27 -12.60
C GLY A 73 -6.38 -2.52 -13.24
N PRO A 74 -7.51 -3.06 -12.75
CA PRO A 74 -8.24 -4.13 -13.43
C PRO A 74 -8.46 -3.86 -14.92
N LEU A 75 -8.98 -2.68 -15.27
CA LEU A 75 -9.27 -2.31 -16.65
C LEU A 75 -8.00 -2.26 -17.52
N ILE A 76 -6.92 -1.63 -17.05
CA ILE A 76 -5.68 -1.51 -17.83
C ILE A 76 -4.95 -2.85 -17.91
N PHE A 77 -4.68 -3.47 -16.77
CA PHE A 77 -3.79 -4.63 -16.72
C PHE A 77 -4.42 -5.86 -17.37
N GLN A 78 -5.70 -6.15 -17.15
CA GLN A 78 -6.36 -7.27 -17.83
C GLN A 78 -6.37 -7.07 -19.35
N THR A 79 -6.59 -5.83 -19.81
CA THR A 79 -6.51 -5.51 -21.25
C THR A 79 -5.12 -5.74 -21.82
N LEU A 80 -4.07 -5.36 -21.09
CA LEU A 80 -2.68 -5.58 -21.52
C LEU A 80 -2.32 -7.08 -21.60
N TYR A 81 -2.95 -7.91 -20.76
CA TYR A 81 -2.79 -9.37 -20.79
C TYR A 81 -3.79 -10.09 -21.71
N LEU A 82 -4.63 -9.34 -22.44
CA LEU A 82 -5.69 -9.88 -23.30
C LEU A 82 -6.64 -10.84 -22.58
N THR A 83 -6.87 -10.57 -21.30
CA THR A 83 -7.79 -11.30 -20.43
C THR A 83 -9.01 -10.42 -20.11
N PRO A 84 -10.19 -11.02 -19.93
CA PRO A 84 -11.39 -10.26 -19.59
C PRO A 84 -11.25 -9.61 -18.20
N VAL A 85 -11.88 -8.45 -18.00
CA VAL A 85 -11.94 -7.79 -16.67
C VAL A 85 -12.62 -8.70 -15.64
N SER A 86 -13.61 -9.50 -16.08
CA SER A 86 -14.30 -10.49 -15.25
C SER A 86 -13.50 -11.77 -14.98
N PHE A 87 -12.28 -11.90 -15.49
CA PHE A 87 -11.48 -13.11 -15.38
C PHE A 87 -11.35 -13.57 -13.91
N ASN A 88 -11.74 -14.82 -13.65
CA ASN A 88 -11.66 -15.45 -12.33
C ASN A 88 -12.32 -14.63 -11.21
N LEU A 89 -13.36 -13.85 -11.50
CA LEU A 89 -14.19 -13.18 -10.50
C LEU A 89 -15.55 -13.89 -10.43
N GLN A 90 -15.94 -14.32 -9.24
CA GLN A 90 -17.21 -15.02 -8.99
C GLN A 90 -18.41 -14.06 -9.06
N MET A 91 -18.23 -12.84 -8.55
CA MET A 91 -19.24 -11.79 -8.47
C MET A 91 -18.77 -10.50 -9.16
N SER A 92 -18.16 -10.65 -10.34
CA SER A 92 -17.49 -9.60 -11.13
C SER A 92 -18.17 -8.22 -11.10
N TYR A 93 -19.35 -8.06 -11.68
CA TYR A 93 -19.99 -6.74 -11.77
C TYR A 93 -20.43 -6.19 -10.39
N MET A 94 -20.77 -7.06 -9.43
CA MET A 94 -21.16 -6.65 -8.08
C MET A 94 -19.96 -6.12 -7.29
N VAL A 95 -18.80 -6.78 -7.37
CA VAL A 95 -17.61 -6.33 -6.66
C VAL A 95 -17.14 -4.97 -7.18
N PHE A 96 -17.17 -4.76 -8.51
CA PHE A 96 -16.84 -3.45 -9.10
C PHE A 96 -17.85 -2.38 -8.69
N LEU A 97 -19.14 -2.71 -8.60
CA LEU A 97 -20.16 -1.78 -8.14
C LEU A 97 -19.92 -1.36 -6.68
N TYR A 98 -19.75 -2.31 -5.76
CA TYR A 98 -19.58 -2.00 -4.33
C TYR A 98 -18.28 -1.26 -4.02
N THR A 99 -17.17 -1.65 -4.65
CA THR A 99 -15.91 -0.89 -4.55
C THR A 99 -16.00 0.47 -5.24
N GLY A 100 -16.83 0.57 -6.29
CA GLY A 100 -17.16 1.83 -6.95
C GLY A 100 -17.95 2.79 -6.08
N VAL A 101 -18.95 2.30 -5.35
CA VAL A 101 -19.70 3.11 -4.37
C VAL A 101 -18.78 3.55 -3.24
N MET A 102 -17.86 2.69 -2.78
CA MET A 102 -16.82 3.08 -1.81
C MET A 102 -15.97 4.24 -2.35
N LEU A 103 -15.51 4.16 -3.61
CA LEU A 103 -14.77 5.23 -4.27
C LEU A 103 -15.58 6.54 -4.34
N CYS A 104 -16.86 6.46 -4.73
CA CYS A 104 -17.74 7.64 -4.74
C CYS A 104 -17.89 8.25 -3.36
N SER A 105 -18.07 7.44 -2.31
CA SER A 105 -18.12 7.90 -0.92
C SER A 105 -16.83 8.61 -0.48
N LEU A 106 -15.67 8.07 -0.83
CA LEU A 106 -14.37 8.72 -0.56
C LEU A 106 -14.24 10.05 -1.31
N ILE A 107 -14.65 10.11 -2.57
CA ILE A 107 -14.63 11.34 -3.37
C ILE A 107 -15.55 12.40 -2.75
N LEU A 108 -16.76 12.03 -2.33
CA LEU A 108 -17.71 12.92 -1.66
C LEU A 108 -17.16 13.41 -0.31
N GLY A 109 -16.62 12.52 0.51
CA GLY A 109 -15.96 12.89 1.77
C GLY A 109 -14.77 13.82 1.54
N HIS A 110 -13.97 13.58 0.51
CA HIS A 110 -12.87 14.46 0.13
C HIS A 110 -13.38 15.83 -0.35
N PHE A 111 -14.48 15.85 -1.08
CA PHE A 111 -15.11 17.09 -1.56
C PHE A 111 -15.61 17.92 -0.38
N ILE A 112 -16.24 17.30 0.62
CA ILE A 112 -16.64 17.95 1.87
C ILE A 112 -15.42 18.55 2.57
N TYR A 113 -14.35 17.77 2.74
CA TYR A 113 -13.10 18.24 3.34
C TYR A 113 -12.50 19.45 2.62
N VAL A 114 -12.39 19.40 1.29
CA VAL A 114 -11.79 20.48 0.48
C VAL A 114 -12.59 21.78 0.55
N ASN A 115 -13.92 21.70 0.68
CA ASN A 115 -14.79 22.88 0.65
C ASN A 115 -15.19 23.39 2.03
N SER A 116 -15.06 22.58 3.08
CA SER A 116 -15.49 22.91 4.42
C SER A 116 -14.43 23.65 5.24
N LYS A 117 -14.81 24.78 5.86
CA LYS A 117 -13.96 25.57 6.76
C LYS A 117 -13.53 24.82 8.04
N PRO A 118 -14.41 24.11 8.78
CA PRO A 118 -14.02 23.43 10.01
C PRO A 118 -12.92 22.39 9.79
N PHE A 119 -13.01 21.58 8.73
CA PHE A 119 -11.99 20.57 8.45
C PHE A 119 -10.64 21.17 8.04
N LYS A 120 -10.65 22.31 7.32
CA LYS A 120 -9.42 23.08 7.08
C LYS A 120 -8.80 23.60 8.37
N ARG A 121 -9.60 24.13 9.30
CA ARG A 121 -9.11 24.56 10.62
C ARG A 121 -8.50 23.40 11.39
N LEU A 122 -9.18 22.25 11.41
CA LEU A 122 -8.68 21.02 12.03
C LEU A 122 -7.32 20.60 11.44
N GLN A 123 -7.22 20.54 10.11
CA GLN A 123 -5.98 20.20 9.42
C GLN A 123 -4.84 21.16 9.77
N LEU A 124 -5.10 22.47 9.80
CA LEU A 124 -4.09 23.47 10.17
C LEU A 124 -3.66 23.35 11.64
N SER A 125 -4.60 23.15 12.57
CA SER A 125 -4.27 22.97 13.98
C SER A 125 -3.40 21.73 14.24
N ILE A 126 -3.68 20.62 13.55
CA ILE A 126 -2.84 19.41 13.64
C ILE A 126 -1.48 19.67 12.98
N ASN A 127 -1.46 20.33 11.82
CA ASN A 127 -0.22 20.66 11.12
C ASN A 127 0.70 21.54 11.99
N ASP A 128 0.16 22.52 12.71
CA ASP A 128 0.93 23.37 13.62
C ASP A 128 1.58 22.57 14.75
N ILE A 129 0.90 21.56 15.29
CA ILE A 129 1.48 20.64 16.27
C ILE A 129 2.62 19.84 15.62
N PHE A 130 2.37 19.25 14.45
CA PHE A 130 3.36 18.44 13.73
C PHE A 130 4.60 19.22 13.31
N LYS A 131 4.42 20.48 12.94
CA LYS A 131 5.47 21.39 12.52
C LYS A 131 6.25 21.99 13.69
N ASN A 132 5.54 22.62 14.62
CA ASN A 132 6.19 23.45 15.64
C ASN A 132 6.54 22.68 16.91
N LYS A 133 5.75 21.66 17.29
CA LYS A 133 6.01 20.87 18.50
C LYS A 133 6.79 19.58 18.22
N LEU A 134 6.44 18.86 17.15
CA LEU A 134 7.05 17.57 16.82
C LEU A 134 8.18 17.64 15.79
N ILE A 135 8.35 18.81 15.14
CA ILE A 135 9.49 19.09 14.23
C ILE A 135 9.57 18.08 13.06
N LEU A 136 8.42 17.54 12.61
CA LEU A 136 8.37 16.49 11.58
C LEU A 136 8.78 16.95 10.18
N PHE A 137 8.89 18.26 9.97
CA PHE A 137 9.24 18.90 8.70
C PHE A 137 10.70 19.34 8.63
N GLN A 138 11.50 19.08 9.67
CA GLN A 138 12.92 19.42 9.64
C GLN A 138 13.71 18.48 8.71
N ASP A 139 14.73 19.03 8.05
CA ASP A 139 15.69 18.26 7.28
C ASP A 139 16.38 17.21 8.16
N VAL A 140 16.46 15.97 7.68
CA VAL A 140 17.21 14.90 8.35
C VAL A 140 18.69 14.98 7.97
N SER A 141 19.57 14.80 8.95
CA SER A 141 21.02 14.75 8.70
C SER A 141 21.41 13.41 8.08
N GLY A 142 22.45 13.39 7.25
CA GLY A 142 22.96 12.14 6.66
C GLY A 142 23.43 11.13 7.71
N GLY A 143 24.01 11.59 8.82
CA GLY A 143 24.41 10.74 9.94
C GLY A 143 23.23 10.08 10.66
N PHE A 144 22.13 10.82 10.85
CA PHE A 144 20.90 10.26 11.42
C PHE A 144 20.28 9.20 10.50
N VAL A 145 20.26 9.47 9.18
CA VAL A 145 19.76 8.53 8.18
C VAL A 145 20.57 7.24 8.17
N LEU A 146 21.90 7.35 8.17
CA LEU A 146 22.81 6.19 8.20
C LEU A 146 22.56 5.34 9.47
N LEU A 147 22.53 5.97 10.64
CA LEU A 147 22.35 5.28 11.92
C LEU A 147 21.03 4.50 11.96
N LEU A 148 19.91 5.13 11.62
CA LEU A 148 18.61 4.48 11.68
C LEU A 148 18.40 3.45 10.58
N THR A 149 18.96 3.66 9.40
CA THR A 149 18.91 2.66 8.32
C THR A 149 19.72 1.41 8.70
N SER A 150 20.89 1.59 9.30
CA SER A 150 21.70 0.48 9.82
C SER A 150 21.00 -0.27 10.95
N LEU A 151 20.38 0.45 11.90
CA LEU A 151 19.54 -0.16 12.94
C LEU A 151 18.35 -0.90 12.34
N SER A 152 17.73 -0.37 11.29
CA SER A 152 16.63 -1.04 10.60
C SER A 152 17.09 -2.31 9.90
N PHE A 153 18.28 -2.33 9.30
CA PHE A 153 18.85 -3.54 8.69
C PHE A 153 19.20 -4.58 9.75
N PHE A 154 19.80 -4.14 10.86
CA PHE A 154 20.05 -4.98 12.03
C PHE A 154 18.74 -5.59 12.55
N ALA A 155 17.71 -4.77 12.74
CA ALA A 155 16.40 -5.21 13.19
C ALA A 155 15.72 -6.19 12.22
N ILE A 156 15.86 -5.99 10.91
CA ILE A 156 15.33 -6.93 9.91
C ILE A 156 16.08 -8.27 9.94
N TYR A 157 17.41 -8.21 10.07
CA TYR A 157 18.24 -9.41 10.09
C TYR A 157 18.02 -10.25 11.35
N PHE A 158 18.04 -9.61 12.53
CA PHE A 158 17.92 -10.32 13.81
C PHE A 158 16.48 -10.52 14.28
N GLY A 159 15.56 -9.62 13.93
CA GLY A 159 14.16 -9.69 14.35
C GLY A 159 13.27 -10.51 13.40
N GLY A 160 13.82 -11.20 12.40
CA GLY A 160 13.05 -11.69 11.26
C GLY A 160 13.38 -13.08 10.74
N VAL A 161 14.10 -13.94 11.47
CA VAL A 161 14.34 -15.32 11.00
C VAL A 161 13.15 -16.23 11.30
N ASN A 162 12.39 -15.99 12.37
CA ASN A 162 11.15 -16.69 12.68
C ASN A 162 10.07 -15.65 13.01
N ASP A 163 8.82 -15.89 12.60
CA ASP A 163 7.68 -15.05 12.97
C ASP A 163 7.74 -14.73 14.47
N VAL A 164 7.86 -13.45 14.83
CA VAL A 164 8.14 -12.99 16.19
C VAL A 164 7.16 -13.67 17.16
N GLU A 165 7.67 -14.64 17.91
CA GLU A 165 6.84 -15.50 18.75
C GLU A 165 6.11 -14.70 19.82
N ILE A 166 4.98 -15.24 20.26
CA ILE A 166 4.16 -14.64 21.30
C ILE A 166 4.96 -14.67 22.61
N GLY A 167 5.52 -13.51 22.97
CA GLY A 167 6.33 -13.35 24.19
C GLY A 167 7.72 -12.77 23.93
N ASP A 168 8.17 -12.72 22.67
CA ASP A 168 9.45 -12.12 22.33
C ASP A 168 9.37 -10.58 22.36
N VAL A 169 9.66 -10.03 23.54
CA VAL A 169 9.74 -8.58 23.78
C VAL A 169 10.89 -7.96 22.97
N GLY A 170 11.99 -8.70 22.75
CA GLY A 170 13.16 -8.25 22.02
C GLY A 170 12.89 -8.10 20.52
N GLY A 171 12.34 -9.12 19.89
CA GLY A 171 11.92 -9.08 18.48
C GLY A 171 10.84 -8.04 18.22
N LYS A 172 9.85 -7.89 19.11
CA LYS A 172 8.82 -6.83 18.99
C LYS A 172 9.40 -5.43 19.12
N PHE A 173 10.39 -5.23 19.99
CA PHE A 173 11.10 -3.97 20.10
C PHE A 173 11.91 -3.67 18.83
N LEU A 174 12.64 -4.67 18.30
CA LEU A 174 13.39 -4.52 17.06
C LEU A 174 12.48 -4.23 15.86
N ALA A 175 11.29 -4.82 15.82
CA ALA A 175 10.32 -4.60 14.73
C ALA A 175 9.94 -3.12 14.56
N ILE A 176 9.98 -2.32 15.63
CA ILE A 176 9.75 -0.86 15.57
C ILE A 176 10.77 -0.18 14.67
N PHE A 177 12.00 -0.69 14.53
CA PHE A 177 12.99 -0.06 13.66
C PHE A 177 12.81 -0.38 12.18
N SER A 178 12.05 -1.44 11.85
CA SER A 178 11.90 -1.90 10.47
C SER A 178 11.28 -0.86 9.52
N PHE A 179 10.45 0.05 10.03
CA PHE A 179 9.84 1.10 9.21
C PHE A 179 10.84 2.19 8.78
N PHE A 180 12.03 2.27 9.40
CA PHE A 180 13.08 3.21 9.01
C PHE A 180 13.89 2.76 7.78
N THR A 181 13.63 1.57 7.24
CA THR A 181 14.16 1.16 5.92
C THR A 181 13.88 2.18 4.81
N MET A 182 12.80 2.96 4.93
CA MET A 182 12.45 3.96 3.91
C MET A 182 13.11 5.33 4.15
N LEU A 183 13.89 5.50 5.21
CA LEU A 183 14.50 6.78 5.58
C LEU A 183 15.50 7.32 4.53
N PRO A 184 16.28 6.49 3.79
CA PRO A 184 17.11 6.98 2.69
C PRO A 184 16.32 7.66 1.57
N LEU A 185 15.05 7.26 1.35
CA LEU A 185 14.18 7.93 0.38
C LEU A 185 13.77 9.34 0.84
N VAL A 186 13.62 9.54 2.15
CA VAL A 186 13.41 10.89 2.74
C VAL A 186 14.61 11.77 2.43
N TYR A 187 15.83 11.26 2.64
CA TYR A 187 17.06 12.00 2.37
C TYR A 187 17.22 12.35 0.89
N PHE A 188 16.88 11.41 -0.01
CA PHE A 188 16.83 11.66 -1.45
C PHE A 188 15.83 12.76 -1.81
N TYR A 189 14.61 12.66 -1.28
CA TYR A 189 13.55 13.64 -1.49
C TYR A 189 14.01 15.05 -1.08
N GLN A 190 14.51 15.21 0.16
CA GLN A 190 14.96 16.49 0.68
C GLN A 190 16.19 17.01 -0.09
N GLY A 191 17.06 16.10 -0.52
CA GLY A 191 18.24 16.42 -1.33
C GLY A 191 17.89 17.05 -2.69
N ILE A 192 16.91 16.48 -3.40
CA ILE A 192 16.41 17.03 -4.67
C ILE A 192 15.60 18.30 -4.43
N GLU A 193 14.81 18.35 -3.37
CA GLU A 193 13.99 19.52 -3.03
C GLU A 193 14.87 20.75 -2.72
N ASN A 194 15.94 20.55 -1.98
CA ASN A 194 16.84 21.60 -1.53
C ASN A 194 18.03 21.84 -2.48
N ASN A 195 18.06 21.18 -3.65
CA ASN A 195 19.12 21.28 -4.66
C ASN A 195 20.54 21.07 -4.08
N LYS A 196 20.71 20.19 -3.09
CA LYS A 196 21.99 20.01 -2.37
C LYS A 196 23.08 19.35 -3.24
N ARG A 197 22.69 18.46 -4.15
CA ARG A 197 23.57 17.76 -5.11
C ARG A 197 22.87 17.54 -6.46
N SER A 198 23.61 17.08 -7.46
CA SER A 198 23.06 16.73 -8.77
C SER A 198 22.04 15.59 -8.68
N GLN A 199 21.00 15.63 -9.51
CA GLN A 199 19.96 14.59 -9.53
C GLN A 199 20.56 13.21 -9.82
N SER A 200 21.53 13.12 -10.73
CA SER A 200 22.18 11.86 -11.11
C SER A 200 22.86 11.16 -9.93
N TYR A 201 23.49 11.91 -9.02
CA TYR A 201 24.08 11.34 -7.81
C TYR A 201 23.04 10.63 -6.95
N TYR A 202 21.91 11.30 -6.73
CA TYR A 202 20.81 10.79 -5.93
C TYR A 202 20.16 9.54 -6.55
N PHE A 203 19.98 9.51 -7.88
CA PHE A 203 19.49 8.31 -8.58
C PHE A 203 20.46 7.13 -8.46
N TYR A 204 21.76 7.37 -8.59
CA TYR A 204 22.79 6.32 -8.44
C TYR A 204 22.77 5.71 -7.03
N VAL A 205 22.75 6.55 -5.99
CA VAL A 205 22.71 6.09 -4.59
C VAL A 205 21.43 5.30 -4.29
N ILE A 206 20.28 5.73 -4.81
CA ILE A 206 19.04 4.95 -4.68
C ILE A 206 19.13 3.61 -5.41
N GLY A 207 19.72 3.57 -6.60
CA GLY A 207 19.91 2.32 -7.34
C GLY A 207 20.70 1.30 -6.53
N LEU A 208 21.82 1.72 -5.92
CA LEU A 208 22.59 0.88 -5.01
C LEU A 208 21.78 0.45 -3.78
N TYR A 209 21.01 1.37 -3.20
CA TYR A 209 20.18 1.06 -2.04
C TYR A 209 19.06 0.05 -2.37
N PHE A 210 18.47 0.13 -3.56
CA PHE A 210 17.47 -0.83 -4.02
C PHE A 210 18.04 -2.24 -4.10
N ILE A 211 19.27 -2.40 -4.60
CA ILE A 211 19.95 -3.71 -4.64
C ILE A 211 20.11 -4.27 -3.23
N ALA A 212 20.53 -3.45 -2.26
CA ALA A 212 20.63 -3.87 -0.86
C ALA A 212 19.28 -4.34 -0.29
N LEU A 213 18.17 -3.67 -0.64
CA LEU A 213 16.84 -4.06 -0.22
C LEU A 213 16.31 -5.33 -0.91
N VAL A 214 16.69 -5.59 -2.16
CA VAL A 214 16.37 -6.87 -2.83
C VAL A 214 17.07 -8.00 -2.09
N ILE A 215 18.35 -7.85 -1.76
CA ILE A 215 19.10 -8.85 -0.98
C ILE A 215 18.43 -9.07 0.38
N LEU A 216 18.11 -7.99 1.11
CA LEU A 216 17.40 -8.10 2.39
C LEU A 216 16.01 -8.72 2.26
N GLY A 217 15.29 -8.45 1.16
CA GLY A 217 14.00 -9.05 0.87
C GLY A 217 14.09 -10.56 0.67
N ILE A 218 15.15 -11.04 0.00
CA ILE A 218 15.45 -12.47 -0.14
C ILE A 218 15.81 -13.07 1.22
N MET A 219 16.70 -12.43 1.99
CA MET A 219 17.11 -12.90 3.33
C MET A 219 15.93 -13.03 4.29
N LYS A 220 14.98 -12.10 4.24
CA LYS A 220 13.77 -12.09 5.09
C LYS A 220 12.62 -12.93 4.50
N ASN A 221 12.82 -13.58 3.35
CA ASN A 221 11.74 -14.26 2.64
C ASN A 221 10.50 -13.35 2.42
N SER A 222 10.74 -12.05 2.28
CA SER A 222 9.71 -11.03 2.26
C SER A 222 9.72 -10.34 0.92
N ARG A 223 8.99 -10.98 0.00
CA ARG A 223 8.74 -10.50 -1.36
C ARG A 223 8.10 -9.10 -1.37
N GLY A 224 7.37 -8.78 -0.31
CA GLY A 224 6.78 -7.45 -0.10
C GLY A 224 7.81 -6.34 0.14
N THR A 225 9.01 -6.64 0.69
CA THR A 225 9.98 -5.60 1.08
C THR A 225 10.50 -4.80 -0.12
N PHE A 226 11.00 -5.50 -1.15
CA PHE A 226 11.49 -4.82 -2.36
C PHE A 226 10.34 -4.29 -3.21
N ALA A 227 9.18 -4.95 -3.20
CA ALA A 227 8.00 -4.47 -3.93
C ALA A 227 7.51 -3.13 -3.37
N ASN A 228 7.43 -3.03 -2.04
CA ASN A 228 7.11 -1.78 -1.36
C ASN A 228 8.10 -0.69 -1.76
N PHE A 229 9.41 -0.94 -1.65
CA PHE A 229 10.40 0.08 -2.01
C PHE A 229 10.26 0.58 -3.45
N ALA A 230 10.07 -0.32 -4.42
CA ALA A 230 9.87 0.06 -5.82
C ALA A 230 8.65 0.99 -5.97
N LEU A 231 7.54 0.67 -5.29
CA LEU A 231 6.34 1.50 -5.27
C LEU A 231 6.61 2.88 -4.63
N PHE A 232 7.27 2.92 -3.47
CA PHE A 232 7.66 4.19 -2.81
C PHE A 232 8.51 5.06 -3.74
N PHE A 233 9.49 4.47 -4.42
CA PHE A 233 10.34 5.20 -5.35
C PHE A 233 9.54 5.78 -6.52
N ILE A 234 8.64 5.00 -7.12
CA ILE A 234 7.73 5.47 -8.17
C ILE A 234 6.88 6.64 -7.67
N PHE A 235 6.34 6.56 -6.46
CA PHE A 235 5.54 7.66 -5.90
C PHE A 235 6.34 8.94 -5.66
N ILE A 236 7.58 8.83 -5.16
CA ILE A 236 8.45 9.98 -4.98
C ILE A 236 8.79 10.61 -6.33
N LEU A 237 9.07 9.81 -7.36
CA LEU A 237 9.28 10.31 -8.71
C LEU A 237 8.05 11.03 -9.24
N PHE A 238 6.86 10.44 -9.09
CA PHE A 238 5.60 11.05 -9.46
C PHE A 238 5.40 12.40 -8.74
N TYR A 239 5.66 12.45 -7.44
CA TYR A 239 5.61 13.68 -6.65
C TYR A 239 6.59 14.75 -7.17
N LEU A 240 7.83 14.37 -7.49
CA LEU A 240 8.86 15.30 -7.97
C LEU A 240 8.52 15.85 -9.37
N ILE A 241 7.89 15.03 -10.22
CA ILE A 241 7.33 15.47 -11.50
C ILE A 241 6.17 16.45 -11.26
N TYR A 242 5.24 16.10 -10.36
CA TYR A 242 4.11 16.96 -9.99
C TYR A 242 4.56 18.33 -9.48
N CYS A 243 5.59 18.37 -8.63
CA CYS A 243 6.17 19.61 -8.12
C CYS A 243 7.05 20.37 -9.14
N ASN A 244 7.15 19.91 -10.40
CA ASN A 244 8.03 20.43 -11.44
C ASN A 244 9.52 20.46 -11.05
N ARG A 245 9.96 19.60 -10.12
CA ARG A 245 11.39 19.41 -9.79
C ARG A 245 12.09 18.56 -10.85
N ILE A 246 11.34 17.68 -11.49
CA ILE A 246 11.75 16.93 -12.68
C ILE A 246 10.86 17.37 -13.83
N LYS A 247 11.43 18.04 -14.84
CA LYS A 247 10.73 18.38 -16.08
C LYS A 247 10.78 17.19 -17.05
N ILE A 248 9.62 16.75 -17.51
CA ILE A 248 9.50 15.77 -18.61
C ILE A 248 9.60 16.54 -19.92
N THR A 249 10.73 16.44 -20.61
CA THR A 249 10.89 16.92 -21.99
C THR A 249 10.45 15.84 -22.97
N LYS A 250 10.17 16.20 -24.25
CA LYS A 250 9.83 15.20 -25.29
C LYS A 250 10.88 14.09 -25.39
N GLN A 251 12.18 14.45 -25.32
CA GLN A 251 13.28 13.48 -25.29
C GLN A 251 13.21 12.54 -24.07
N ARG A 252 12.97 13.08 -22.87
CA ARG A 252 12.81 12.27 -21.65
C ARG A 252 11.57 11.39 -21.68
N LEU A 253 10.51 11.81 -22.36
CA LEU A 253 9.31 10.99 -22.56
C LEU A 253 9.59 9.81 -23.49
N VAL A 254 10.31 10.03 -24.60
CA VAL A 254 10.74 8.94 -25.50
C VAL A 254 11.66 7.97 -24.78
N ILE A 255 12.63 8.47 -24.01
CA ILE A 255 13.49 7.63 -23.16
C ILE A 255 12.65 6.86 -22.13
N GLY A 256 11.69 7.51 -21.48
CA GLY A 256 10.78 6.86 -20.52
C GLY A 256 9.94 5.74 -21.15
N LEU A 257 9.43 5.94 -22.37
CA LEU A 257 8.74 4.91 -23.13
C LEU A 257 9.68 3.77 -23.53
N ALA A 258 10.90 4.09 -23.97
CA ALA A 258 11.92 3.09 -24.27
C ALA A 258 12.32 2.27 -23.03
N LEU A 259 12.24 2.85 -21.84
CA LEU A 259 12.49 2.19 -20.56
C LEU A 259 11.34 1.28 -20.09
N ILE A 260 10.16 1.31 -20.73
CA ILE A 260 9.06 0.38 -20.40
C ILE A 260 9.50 -1.06 -20.66
N ILE A 261 10.17 -1.33 -21.78
CA ILE A 261 10.64 -2.68 -22.14
C ILE A 261 11.58 -3.26 -21.06
N PRO A 262 12.69 -2.59 -20.67
CA PRO A 262 13.55 -3.08 -19.60
C PRO A 262 12.84 -3.07 -18.23
N MET A 263 11.87 -2.19 -17.97
CA MET A 263 11.07 -2.26 -16.74
C MET A 263 10.19 -3.52 -16.70
N VAL A 264 9.54 -3.89 -17.81
CA VAL A 264 8.77 -5.14 -17.90
C VAL A 264 9.68 -6.35 -17.71
N ALA A 265 10.87 -6.35 -18.32
CA ALA A 265 11.86 -7.39 -18.10
C ALA A 265 12.30 -7.46 -16.63
N LEU A 266 12.55 -6.32 -15.98
CA LEU A 266 12.89 -6.24 -14.57
C LEU A 266 11.76 -6.76 -13.68
N PHE A 267 10.50 -6.39 -13.94
CA PHE A 267 9.37 -6.88 -13.16
C PHE A 267 9.16 -8.38 -13.33
N ASN A 268 9.34 -8.92 -14.53
CA ASN A 268 9.29 -10.36 -14.77
C ASN A 268 10.43 -11.07 -14.03
N PHE A 269 11.65 -10.51 -14.04
CA PHE A 269 12.77 -11.04 -13.26
C PHE A 269 12.50 -11.03 -11.75
N LEU A 270 11.97 -9.92 -11.21
CA LEU A 270 11.57 -9.85 -9.80
C LEU A 270 10.44 -10.84 -9.47
N GLY A 271 9.56 -11.14 -10.43
CA GLY A 271 8.56 -12.21 -10.33
C GLY A 271 9.20 -13.59 -10.18
N LEU A 272 10.22 -13.90 -11.00
CA LEU A 272 10.99 -15.15 -10.90
C LEU A 272 11.72 -15.28 -9.56
N VAL A 273 12.39 -14.20 -9.11
CA VAL A 273 13.02 -14.16 -7.78
C VAL A 273 11.98 -14.41 -6.68
N SER A 274 10.81 -13.79 -6.79
CA SER A 274 9.67 -14.00 -5.89
C SER A 274 9.22 -15.47 -5.84
N GLY A 275 9.15 -16.14 -7.00
CA GLY A 275 8.83 -17.56 -7.09
C GLY A 275 9.91 -18.45 -6.45
N ALA A 276 11.18 -18.20 -6.78
CA ALA A 276 12.31 -18.95 -6.25
C ALA A 276 12.41 -18.86 -4.71
N ILE A 277 12.14 -17.68 -4.14
CA ILE A 277 12.06 -17.48 -2.67
C ILE A 277 11.00 -18.40 -2.04
N LEU A 278 9.81 -18.52 -2.66
CA LEU A 278 8.73 -19.38 -2.15
C LEU A 278 9.12 -20.85 -2.18
N GLN A 279 9.71 -21.29 -3.28
CA GLN A 279 10.15 -22.67 -3.41
C GLN A 279 11.28 -23.00 -2.43
N ALA A 280 12.26 -22.09 -2.27
CA ALA A 280 13.34 -22.24 -1.29
C ALA A 280 12.79 -22.46 0.13
N ARG A 281 11.72 -21.72 0.50
CA ARG A 281 11.03 -21.90 1.78
C ARG A 281 10.40 -23.28 1.92
N SER A 282 9.75 -23.76 0.87
CA SER A 282 9.03 -25.05 0.89
C SER A 282 9.97 -26.25 1.06
N LEU A 283 11.23 -26.12 0.63
CA LEU A 283 12.20 -27.20 0.66
C LEU A 283 12.87 -27.38 2.03
N ARG A 284 12.95 -26.35 2.87
CA ARG A 284 13.54 -26.44 4.23
C ARG A 284 12.98 -25.35 5.15
N SER A 285 12.29 -25.76 6.22
CA SER A 285 11.71 -24.86 7.23
C SER A 285 12.75 -24.09 8.07
N ASP A 286 13.99 -24.58 8.16
CA ASP A 286 14.97 -24.13 9.18
C ASP A 286 16.22 -23.45 8.56
N ILE A 287 16.12 -22.86 7.36
CA ILE A 287 17.28 -22.21 6.73
C ILE A 287 17.50 -20.80 7.33
N ASN A 288 18.73 -20.53 7.80
CA ASN A 288 19.20 -19.20 8.16
C ASN A 288 19.17 -18.23 6.95
N GLY A 289 18.92 -16.93 7.14
CA GLY A 289 18.68 -15.96 6.06
C GLY A 289 19.71 -15.93 4.91
N PHE A 290 20.99 -16.21 5.18
CA PHE A 290 22.01 -16.37 4.14
C PHE A 290 21.84 -17.64 3.30
N GLY A 291 21.46 -18.75 3.93
CA GLY A 291 21.16 -19.99 3.22
C GLY A 291 19.94 -19.83 2.30
N LEU A 292 18.96 -19.02 2.67
CA LEU A 292 17.80 -18.68 1.82
C LEU A 292 18.25 -17.95 0.56
N VAL A 293 19.24 -17.06 0.65
CA VAL A 293 19.82 -16.37 -0.52
C VAL A 293 20.51 -17.36 -1.45
N ILE A 294 21.35 -18.25 -0.90
CA ILE A 294 22.06 -19.26 -1.68
C ILE A 294 21.05 -20.20 -2.37
N GLU A 295 20.06 -20.68 -1.64
CA GLU A 295 19.04 -21.59 -2.17
C GLU A 295 18.17 -20.93 -3.25
N THR A 296 17.74 -19.68 -3.02
CA THR A 296 17.02 -18.89 -4.03
C THR A 296 17.86 -18.75 -5.30
N PHE A 297 19.17 -18.53 -5.18
CA PHE A 297 20.06 -18.42 -6.33
C PHE A 297 20.25 -19.76 -7.05
N ASN A 298 20.41 -20.87 -6.32
CA ASN A 298 20.48 -22.22 -6.89
C ASN A 298 19.22 -22.55 -7.68
N ILE A 299 18.03 -22.25 -7.13
CA ILE A 299 16.76 -22.45 -7.83
C ILE A 299 16.67 -21.59 -9.11
N LEU A 300 17.14 -20.34 -9.06
CA LEU A 300 17.21 -19.48 -10.24
C LEU A 300 18.14 -20.04 -11.33
N LEU A 301 19.28 -20.60 -10.93
CA LEU A 301 20.20 -21.28 -11.85
C LEU A 301 19.59 -22.55 -12.45
N ASN A 302 18.92 -23.37 -11.63
CA ASN A 302 18.28 -24.60 -12.09
C ASN A 302 17.08 -24.34 -13.01
N MET A 303 16.37 -23.22 -12.81
CA MET A 303 15.37 -22.73 -13.77
C MET A 303 16.00 -22.33 -15.11
N HIS A 304 17.21 -21.76 -15.09
CA HIS A 304 17.90 -21.37 -16.31
C HIS A 304 18.44 -22.60 -17.07
N SER A 305 18.88 -23.64 -16.36
CA SER A 305 19.30 -24.93 -16.96
C SER A 305 18.13 -25.79 -17.47
N GLY A 306 16.89 -25.42 -17.14
CA GLY A 306 15.68 -26.12 -17.60
C GLY A 306 15.26 -27.31 -16.74
N GLU A 307 15.90 -27.51 -15.58
CA GLU A 307 15.59 -28.59 -14.63
C GLU A 307 14.30 -28.36 -13.85
N ILE A 308 13.88 -27.09 -13.72
CA ILE A 308 12.62 -26.70 -13.07
C ILE A 308 11.83 -25.79 -14.01
N SER A 309 10.58 -26.14 -14.32
CA SER A 309 9.74 -25.31 -15.18
C SER A 309 9.20 -24.10 -14.42
N LYS A 310 9.04 -22.98 -15.14
CA LYS A 310 8.38 -21.77 -14.61
C LYS A 310 6.93 -22.02 -14.17
N SER A 311 6.28 -23.05 -14.72
CA SER A 311 4.93 -23.49 -14.31
C SER A 311 4.89 -24.10 -12.92
N ASP A 312 6.04 -24.52 -12.40
CA ASP A 312 6.13 -25.33 -11.17
C ASP A 312 6.46 -24.45 -9.96
N ILE A 313 6.65 -23.15 -10.17
CA ILE A 313 7.14 -22.20 -9.16
C ILE A 313 6.22 -20.97 -9.09
N GLY A 314 5.84 -20.60 -7.87
CA GLY A 314 5.11 -19.36 -7.56
C GLY A 314 3.68 -19.59 -7.09
N VAL A 315 2.93 -18.50 -6.87
CA VAL A 315 1.53 -18.54 -6.40
C VAL A 315 0.59 -19.15 -7.46
N ASN A 316 1.06 -19.23 -8.70
CA ASN A 316 0.28 -19.63 -9.88
C ASN A 316 0.53 -21.10 -10.30
N ALA A 317 1.41 -21.83 -9.61
CA ALA A 317 1.64 -23.24 -9.86
C ALA A 317 0.49 -24.07 -9.26
N ASN A 318 -0.19 -24.88 -10.10
CA ASN A 318 -1.30 -25.75 -9.70
C ASN A 318 -2.51 -25.04 -9.05
N VAL A 319 -2.89 -23.85 -9.55
CA VAL A 319 -4.07 -23.12 -9.04
C VAL A 319 -5.34 -23.92 -9.30
N ASN A 320 -6.00 -24.31 -8.21
CA ASN A 320 -7.33 -24.88 -8.30
C ASN A 320 -8.38 -23.76 -8.34
N PHE A 321 -8.92 -23.50 -9.54
CA PHE A 321 -9.97 -22.51 -9.77
C PHE A 321 -11.31 -22.86 -9.10
N SER A 322 -11.50 -24.11 -8.67
CA SER A 322 -12.69 -24.54 -7.93
C SER A 322 -12.64 -24.25 -6.42
N SER A 323 -11.49 -23.83 -5.90
CA SER A 323 -11.29 -23.48 -4.49
C SER A 323 -10.84 -22.03 -4.31
N TYR A 324 -10.74 -21.57 -3.05
CA TYR A 324 -10.15 -20.26 -2.73
C TYR A 324 -8.80 -20.10 -3.44
N ASN A 325 -8.69 -19.03 -4.21
CA ASN A 325 -7.45 -18.64 -4.86
C ASN A 325 -7.41 -17.13 -5.04
N GLU A 326 -6.19 -16.60 -5.16
CA GLU A 326 -5.91 -15.17 -5.27
C GLU A 326 -5.47 -14.77 -6.68
N PHE A 327 -5.62 -15.68 -7.65
CA PHE A 327 -5.14 -15.47 -9.00
C PHE A 327 -6.06 -14.52 -9.76
N TYR A 328 -5.51 -13.44 -10.29
CA TYR A 328 -6.26 -12.49 -11.11
C TYR A 328 -5.39 -11.91 -12.22
N LEU A 329 -4.15 -11.55 -11.89
CA LEU A 329 -3.16 -11.07 -12.86
C LEU A 329 -2.01 -12.08 -12.99
N ASN A 330 -1.55 -12.28 -14.24
CA ASN A 330 -0.42 -13.17 -14.56
C ASN A 330 0.93 -12.69 -13.99
N ASN A 331 1.00 -11.47 -13.45
CA ASN A 331 2.22 -10.91 -12.89
C ASN A 331 2.04 -10.60 -11.40
N ASP A 332 2.79 -11.35 -10.56
CA ASP A 332 2.75 -11.27 -9.09
C ASP A 332 3.09 -9.86 -8.53
N PHE A 333 3.85 -9.05 -9.27
CA PHE A 333 4.16 -7.68 -8.83
C PHE A 333 2.97 -6.75 -9.08
N LEU A 334 2.40 -6.79 -10.29
CA LEU A 334 1.20 -6.01 -10.63
C LEU A 334 -0.03 -6.46 -9.83
N ALA A 335 -0.12 -7.75 -9.50
CA ALA A 335 -1.15 -8.30 -8.61
C ALA A 335 -1.20 -7.61 -7.24
N ARG A 336 -0.08 -7.07 -6.73
CA ARG A 336 -0.08 -6.31 -5.46
C ARG A 336 -0.72 -4.93 -5.56
N LEU A 337 -0.86 -4.40 -6.78
CA LEU A 337 -1.52 -3.12 -7.02
C LEU A 337 -3.02 -3.27 -7.21
N VAL A 338 -3.51 -4.47 -7.50
CA VAL A 338 -4.92 -4.74 -7.82
C VAL A 338 -5.51 -5.69 -6.80
N THR A 339 -6.44 -5.20 -5.99
CA THR A 339 -7.01 -5.94 -4.85
C THR A 339 -8.39 -6.50 -5.14
N ILE A 340 -8.95 -6.27 -6.33
CA ILE A 340 -10.34 -6.62 -6.65
C ILE A 340 -10.67 -8.10 -6.45
N LYS A 341 -9.70 -9.00 -6.62
CA LYS A 341 -9.89 -10.44 -6.38
C LYS A 341 -10.11 -10.77 -4.91
N PHE A 342 -9.47 -10.04 -4.01
CA PHE A 342 -9.71 -10.17 -2.57
C PHE A 342 -11.11 -9.64 -2.22
N ASP A 343 -11.50 -8.50 -2.79
CA ASP A 343 -12.85 -7.95 -2.64
C ASP A 343 -13.92 -8.94 -3.15
N ASP A 344 -13.68 -9.59 -4.29
CA ASP A 344 -14.60 -10.56 -4.90
C ASP A 344 -14.74 -11.83 -4.07
N ASN A 345 -13.61 -12.43 -3.66
CA ASN A 345 -13.60 -13.60 -2.80
C ASN A 345 -14.37 -13.32 -1.50
N MET A 346 -14.08 -12.19 -0.84
CA MET A 346 -14.76 -11.82 0.39
C MET A 346 -16.25 -11.61 0.19
N LEU A 347 -16.65 -10.93 -0.89
CA LEU A 347 -18.06 -10.71 -1.20
C LEU A 347 -18.79 -12.03 -1.44
N PHE A 348 -18.17 -12.95 -2.19
CA PHE A 348 -18.70 -14.27 -2.49
C PHE A 348 -18.93 -15.08 -1.21
N TYR A 349 -17.91 -15.24 -0.37
CA TYR A 349 -18.05 -16.02 0.87
C TYR A 349 -18.96 -15.35 1.90
N SER A 350 -19.06 -14.01 1.90
CA SER A 350 -19.97 -13.30 2.82
C SER A 350 -21.44 -13.54 2.50
N LYS A 351 -21.77 -13.89 1.24
CA LYS A 351 -23.15 -14.19 0.83
C LYS A 351 -23.69 -15.48 1.48
N ASP A 352 -22.80 -16.42 1.78
CA ASP A 352 -23.16 -17.73 2.33
C ASP A 352 -23.23 -17.73 3.87
N ILE A 353 -22.98 -16.58 4.50
CA ILE A 353 -23.08 -16.43 5.96
C ILE A 353 -24.56 -16.25 6.35
N SER A 354 -25.05 -17.12 7.23
CA SER A 354 -26.41 -17.01 7.78
C SER A 354 -26.56 -15.75 8.64
N PHE A 355 -27.78 -15.19 8.67
CA PHE A 355 -28.09 -14.00 9.45
C PHE A 355 -27.77 -14.17 10.95
N ASP A 356 -27.92 -15.37 11.50
CA ASP A 356 -27.65 -15.65 12.91
C ASP A 356 -26.17 -15.48 13.27
N LYS A 357 -25.27 -15.70 12.31
CA LYS A 357 -23.81 -15.50 12.48
C LYS A 357 -23.39 -14.04 12.35
N TYR A 358 -24.30 -13.13 11.98
CA TYR A 358 -23.99 -11.71 11.86
C TYR A 358 -23.59 -11.08 13.20
N PHE A 359 -24.19 -11.54 14.30
CA PHE A 359 -23.80 -11.11 15.64
C PHE A 359 -22.34 -11.51 15.95
N GLU A 360 -21.92 -12.70 15.52
CA GLU A 360 -20.53 -13.17 15.69
C GLU A 360 -19.53 -12.29 14.92
N ILE A 361 -19.91 -11.76 13.74
CA ILE A 361 -19.07 -10.82 12.98
C ILE A 361 -18.84 -9.52 13.77
N ASN A 362 -19.89 -8.97 14.38
CA ASN A 362 -19.79 -7.75 15.17
C ASN A 362 -18.99 -7.96 16.47
N GLN A 363 -19.23 -9.09 17.15
CA GLN A 363 -18.45 -9.50 18.32
C GLN A 363 -16.96 -9.63 17.96
N PHE A 364 -16.65 -10.36 16.89
CA PHE A 364 -15.29 -10.48 16.38
C PHE A 364 -14.66 -9.12 16.09
N PHE A 365 -15.42 -8.20 15.49
CA PHE A 365 -14.92 -6.87 15.18
C PHE A 365 -14.54 -6.08 16.43
N TYR A 366 -15.40 -6.14 17.45
CA TYR A 366 -15.15 -5.53 18.74
C TYR A 366 -13.92 -6.13 19.42
N ASP A 367 -13.86 -7.46 19.54
CA ASP A 367 -12.76 -8.16 20.20
C ASP A 367 -11.43 -7.92 19.48
N LYS A 368 -11.44 -7.96 18.14
CA LYS A 368 -10.28 -7.63 17.33
C LYS A 368 -9.84 -6.18 17.54
N THR A 369 -10.77 -5.23 17.70
CA THR A 369 -10.45 -3.83 18.00
C THR A 369 -9.81 -3.69 19.38
N VAL A 370 -10.36 -4.35 20.38
CA VAL A 370 -9.79 -4.40 21.75
C VAL A 370 -8.38 -5.01 21.71
N SER A 371 -8.16 -6.03 20.88
CA SER A 371 -6.86 -6.68 20.70
C SER A 371 -5.75 -5.74 20.23
N LEU A 372 -6.08 -4.60 19.59
CA LEU A 372 -5.12 -3.61 19.09
C LEU A 372 -4.36 -2.87 20.19
N LEU A 373 -4.90 -2.81 21.42
CA LEU A 373 -4.21 -2.18 22.55
C LEU A 373 -2.91 -2.94 22.90
N PRO A 374 -2.14 -2.56 23.92
CA PRO A 374 -1.16 -3.46 24.54
C PRO A 374 -1.84 -4.41 25.55
N GLN A 375 -1.36 -5.66 25.69
CA GLN A 375 -1.92 -6.61 26.67
C GLN A 375 -1.98 -6.06 28.11
N PRO A 376 -0.96 -5.34 28.60
CA PRO A 376 -1.03 -4.75 29.93
C PRO A 376 -2.20 -3.78 30.12
N LEU A 377 -2.60 -3.03 29.07
CA LEU A 377 -3.75 -2.14 29.17
C LEU A 377 -5.07 -2.90 29.22
N ILE A 378 -5.15 -4.05 28.54
CA ILE A 378 -6.36 -4.89 28.59
C ILE A 378 -6.50 -5.55 29.95
N ASN A 379 -5.40 -6.06 30.50
CA ASN A 379 -5.37 -6.73 31.81
C ASN A 379 -5.82 -5.82 32.98
N ILE A 380 -5.81 -4.49 32.80
CA ILE A 380 -6.40 -3.55 33.78
C ILE A 380 -7.92 -3.73 33.87
N PHE A 381 -8.58 -4.06 32.77
CA PHE A 381 -10.04 -4.19 32.68
C PHE A 381 -10.52 -5.64 32.74
N THR A 382 -9.75 -6.57 32.17
CA THR A 382 -10.08 -8.01 32.17
C THR A 382 -8.83 -8.86 32.00
N ASN A 383 -8.71 -9.92 32.81
CA ASN A 383 -7.65 -10.92 32.66
C ASN A 383 -8.03 -12.06 31.71
N ASP A 384 -9.30 -12.13 31.28
CA ASP A 384 -9.84 -13.24 30.49
C ASP A 384 -9.61 -13.06 28.98
N PHE A 385 -9.21 -11.84 28.56
CA PHE A 385 -8.97 -11.55 27.16
C PHE A 385 -7.54 -11.90 26.75
N ASN A 386 -7.38 -12.93 25.92
CA ASN A 386 -6.09 -13.29 25.33
C ASN A 386 -6.00 -12.91 23.85
N LYS A 387 -5.04 -12.03 23.51
CA LYS A 387 -4.79 -11.58 22.12
C LYS A 387 -4.36 -12.67 21.17
N SER A 388 -3.71 -13.72 21.66
CA SER A 388 -3.26 -14.82 20.80
C SER A 388 -4.43 -15.45 20.04
N ASN A 389 -5.62 -15.43 20.65
CA ASN A 389 -6.84 -15.98 20.09
C ASN A 389 -7.40 -15.16 18.93
N TYR A 390 -6.79 -14.03 18.59
CA TYR A 390 -7.23 -13.15 17.52
C TYR A 390 -6.12 -12.90 16.49
N ILE A 391 -5.09 -13.75 16.39
CA ILE A 391 -4.00 -13.59 15.39
C ILE A 391 -4.37 -14.32 14.09
N TYR A 392 -5.39 -13.80 13.40
CA TYR A 392 -5.78 -14.22 12.05
C TYR A 392 -6.40 -13.06 11.29
N SER A 393 -6.44 -13.17 9.96
CA SER A 393 -6.99 -12.13 9.08
C SER A 393 -8.52 -12.11 9.11
N TYR A 394 -9.12 -10.99 8.72
CA TYR A 394 -10.56 -10.92 8.53
C TYR A 394 -11.03 -11.91 7.44
N GLY A 395 -10.21 -12.11 6.41
CA GLY A 395 -10.53 -13.08 5.35
C GLY A 395 -10.57 -14.53 5.80
N ASP A 396 -9.69 -14.94 6.73
CA ASP A 396 -9.76 -16.28 7.32
C ASP A 396 -11.05 -16.48 8.12
N TRP A 397 -11.46 -15.45 8.86
CA TRP A 397 -12.67 -15.50 9.66
C TRP A 397 -13.91 -15.68 8.79
N ILE A 398 -14.06 -14.85 7.74
CA ILE A 398 -15.18 -14.96 6.79
C ILE A 398 -15.19 -16.32 6.08
N TYR A 399 -14.03 -16.79 5.64
CA TYR A 399 -13.89 -18.09 4.99
C TYR A 399 -14.32 -19.24 5.91
N SER A 400 -13.99 -19.16 7.20
CA SER A 400 -14.37 -20.15 8.20
C SER A 400 -15.87 -20.08 8.53
N LEU A 401 -16.43 -18.88 8.68
CA LEU A 401 -17.87 -18.69 8.91
C LEU A 401 -18.73 -19.22 7.76
N ALA A 402 -18.24 -19.10 6.53
CA ALA A 402 -18.85 -19.66 5.32
C ALA A 402 -18.74 -21.20 5.22
N GLY A 403 -18.10 -21.87 6.19
CA GLY A 403 -17.98 -23.33 6.25
C GLY A 403 -16.93 -23.93 5.32
N GLN A 404 -16.03 -23.11 4.76
CA GLN A 404 -15.10 -23.54 3.70
C GLN A 404 -13.72 -23.98 4.22
N GLY A 405 -13.46 -23.83 5.53
CA GLY A 405 -12.26 -24.36 6.18
C GLY A 405 -11.87 -23.68 7.50
N GLY A 406 -10.65 -23.95 7.95
CA GLY A 406 -10.11 -23.44 9.21
C GLY A 406 -9.50 -22.03 9.13
N ILE A 407 -9.16 -21.51 10.30
CA ILE A 407 -8.47 -20.23 10.53
C ILE A 407 -6.94 -20.45 10.50
N GLY A 408 -6.16 -19.45 10.07
CA GLY A 408 -4.69 -19.49 10.08
C GLY A 408 -4.02 -19.55 8.70
N GLY A 409 -4.81 -19.45 7.63
CA GLY A 409 -4.31 -19.35 6.25
C GLY A 409 -3.89 -17.92 5.85
N PHE A 410 -4.17 -16.93 6.70
CA PHE A 410 -3.98 -15.49 6.47
C PHE A 410 -4.58 -15.01 5.14
N LYS A 411 -5.76 -15.56 4.77
CA LYS A 411 -6.49 -15.13 3.57
C LYS A 411 -6.78 -13.64 3.61
N LEU A 412 -6.52 -12.94 2.52
CA LEU A 412 -6.69 -11.48 2.47
C LEU A 412 -8.17 -11.10 2.46
N GLY A 413 -8.53 -10.16 3.35
CA GLY A 413 -9.86 -9.59 3.45
C GLY A 413 -10.08 -8.37 2.54
N SER A 414 -11.15 -7.63 2.82
CA SER A 414 -11.55 -6.42 2.10
C SER A 414 -12.14 -5.38 3.03
N VAL A 415 -11.67 -4.13 2.91
CA VAL A 415 -12.28 -2.97 3.61
C VAL A 415 -13.73 -2.75 3.15
N ALA A 416 -13.98 -2.83 1.84
CA ALA A 416 -15.32 -2.59 1.30
C ALA A 416 -16.32 -3.64 1.83
N VAL A 417 -15.95 -4.91 1.78
CA VAL A 417 -16.83 -6.01 2.21
C VAL A 417 -16.93 -6.05 3.74
N SER A 418 -15.85 -5.83 4.49
CA SER A 418 -15.96 -5.75 5.96
C SER A 418 -16.90 -4.63 6.41
N GLY A 419 -16.91 -3.47 5.74
CA GLY A 419 -17.88 -2.41 6.01
C GLY A 419 -19.33 -2.81 5.73
N LEU A 420 -19.58 -3.46 4.59
CA LEU A 420 -20.88 -4.02 4.24
C LEU A 420 -21.32 -5.09 5.26
N ASN A 421 -20.41 -5.95 5.70
CA ASN A 421 -20.70 -6.98 6.69
C ASN A 421 -20.97 -6.42 8.09
N LEU A 422 -20.59 -5.19 8.41
CA LEU A 422 -20.86 -4.59 9.74
C LEU A 422 -22.09 -3.69 9.78
N SER A 423 -22.41 -3.03 8.66
CA SER A 423 -23.44 -1.99 8.63
C SER A 423 -24.26 -1.95 7.34
N GLY A 424 -24.09 -2.95 6.47
CA GLY A 424 -24.74 -2.99 5.16
C GLY A 424 -24.38 -1.77 4.32
N LEU A 425 -25.32 -1.32 3.50
CA LEU A 425 -25.14 -0.12 2.65
C LEU A 425 -24.93 1.16 3.45
N PHE A 426 -25.32 1.20 4.74
CA PHE A 426 -25.11 2.37 5.59
C PHE A 426 -23.60 2.65 5.83
N PHE A 427 -22.74 1.65 5.64
CA PHE A 427 -21.29 1.80 5.60
C PHE A 427 -20.83 2.98 4.74
N TYR A 428 -21.42 3.15 3.56
CA TYR A 428 -21.03 4.20 2.62
C TYR A 428 -21.34 5.61 3.15
N VAL A 429 -22.39 5.75 3.95
CA VAL A 429 -22.75 7.01 4.64
C VAL A 429 -21.76 7.28 5.76
N ILE A 430 -21.46 6.28 6.58
CA ILE A 430 -20.43 6.36 7.63
C ILE A 430 -19.10 6.80 7.00
N LEU A 431 -18.73 6.20 5.86
CA LEU A 431 -17.49 6.53 5.17
C LEU A 431 -17.46 8.00 4.69
N ILE A 432 -18.58 8.52 4.17
CA ILE A 432 -18.67 9.94 3.75
C ILE A 432 -18.47 10.88 4.95
N ILE A 433 -19.03 10.56 6.11
CA ILE A 433 -18.93 11.38 7.33
C ILE A 433 -17.52 11.30 7.93
N PHE A 434 -16.92 10.11 7.91
CA PHE A 434 -15.61 9.85 8.50
C PHE A 434 -14.45 10.39 7.67
N SER A 435 -14.52 10.25 6.34
CA SER A 435 -13.43 10.59 5.42
C SER A 435 -12.88 12.01 5.58
N PRO A 436 -13.69 13.07 5.80
CA PRO A 436 -13.16 14.40 6.05
C PRO A 436 -12.22 14.53 7.24
N PHE A 437 -12.47 13.79 8.33
CA PHE A 437 -11.58 13.76 9.50
C PHE A 437 -10.27 13.06 9.16
N LEU A 438 -10.36 11.91 8.50
CA LEU A 438 -9.20 11.18 8.00
C LEU A 438 -8.33 12.05 7.09
N PHE A 439 -8.91 12.69 6.08
CA PHE A 439 -8.15 13.54 5.16
C PHE A 439 -7.54 14.75 5.85
N SER A 440 -8.20 15.32 6.86
CA SER A 440 -7.64 16.41 7.66
C SER A 440 -6.38 15.98 8.41
N LEU A 441 -6.38 14.76 8.98
CA LEU A 441 -5.22 14.20 9.68
C LEU A 441 -4.08 13.86 8.72
N ILE A 442 -4.39 13.20 7.59
CA ILE A 442 -3.39 12.79 6.61
C ILE A 442 -2.72 14.00 5.95
N ASP A 443 -3.50 14.99 5.51
CA ASP A 443 -2.93 16.19 4.91
C ASP A 443 -2.24 17.10 5.93
N ALA A 444 -2.46 16.93 7.25
CA ALA A 444 -1.68 17.63 8.25
C ALA A 444 -0.20 17.21 8.25
N LEU A 445 0.14 16.05 7.68
CA LEU A 445 1.53 15.65 7.44
C LEU A 445 2.19 16.43 6.29
N SER A 446 1.44 17.27 5.57
CA SER A 446 1.96 18.14 4.51
C SER A 446 1.56 19.59 4.74
N PHE A 447 2.26 20.54 4.10
CA PHE A 447 1.77 21.91 4.00
C PHE A 447 1.89 22.44 2.57
N ARG A 448 1.09 23.46 2.29
CA ARG A 448 0.92 24.03 0.95
C ARG A 448 1.63 25.37 0.85
N VAL A 449 2.49 25.51 -0.15
CA VAL A 449 3.21 26.74 -0.48
C VAL A 449 2.74 27.22 -1.84
N LEU A 450 2.39 28.50 -1.95
CA LEU A 450 1.95 29.07 -3.22
C LEU A 450 3.16 29.19 -4.16
N TYR A 451 3.10 28.53 -5.32
CA TYR A 451 4.23 28.46 -6.27
C TYR A 451 4.01 29.31 -7.52
N LYS A 452 2.79 29.33 -8.06
CA LYS A 452 2.35 30.18 -9.19
C LYS A 452 0.91 30.62 -8.96
N LYS A 453 0.42 31.60 -9.73
CA LYS A 453 -0.99 32.06 -9.68
C LYS A 453 -1.93 30.84 -9.77
N ASN A 454 -2.65 30.57 -8.68
CA ASN A 454 -3.59 29.46 -8.49
C ASN A 454 -3.00 28.03 -8.46
N ASN A 455 -1.68 27.86 -8.29
CA ASN A 455 -1.06 26.55 -8.12
C ASN A 455 -0.26 26.46 -6.83
N TYR A 456 -0.53 25.42 -6.06
CA TYR A 456 0.19 25.10 -4.83
C TYR A 456 1.27 24.07 -5.11
N ARG A 457 2.41 24.26 -4.45
CA ARG A 457 3.39 23.21 -4.21
C ARG A 457 3.12 22.64 -2.83
N VAL A 458 3.26 21.33 -2.71
CA VAL A 458 3.18 20.64 -1.42
C VAL A 458 4.60 20.51 -0.86
N VAL A 459 4.74 20.51 0.45
CA VAL A 459 5.95 20.12 1.17
C VAL A 459 5.55 18.98 2.10
N LEU A 460 6.27 17.86 2.01
CA LEU A 460 5.98 16.65 2.78
C LEU A 460 6.84 16.63 4.04
N SER A 461 6.24 16.19 5.16
CA SER A 461 7.02 15.83 6.35
C SER A 461 7.80 14.53 6.12
N VAL A 462 8.80 14.29 6.96
CA VAL A 462 9.52 13.01 7.02
C VAL A 462 8.54 11.84 7.19
N MET A 463 7.54 12.02 8.06
CA MET A 463 6.51 11.01 8.32
C MET A 463 5.62 10.74 7.11
N SER A 464 5.31 11.73 6.27
CA SER A 464 4.52 11.51 5.05
C SER A 464 5.19 10.51 4.12
N ILE A 465 6.52 10.58 4.04
CA ILE A 465 7.32 9.74 3.15
C ILE A 465 7.49 8.36 3.78
N LEU A 466 7.75 8.26 5.09
CA LEU A 466 7.84 6.95 5.76
C LEU A 466 6.50 6.20 5.76
N LEU A 467 5.39 6.92 5.87
CA LEU A 467 4.03 6.36 5.91
C LEU A 467 3.34 6.34 4.54
N LEU A 468 4.06 6.57 3.44
CA LEU A 468 3.44 6.71 2.13
C LEU A 468 2.69 5.42 1.69
N GLN A 469 3.27 4.25 1.93
CA GLN A 469 2.62 2.97 1.61
C GLN A 469 1.41 2.64 2.49
N PRO A 470 1.45 2.75 3.84
CA PRO A 470 0.24 2.55 4.63
C PRO A 470 -0.85 3.59 4.31
N ILE A 471 -0.49 4.83 3.96
CA ILE A 471 -1.45 5.83 3.45
C ILE A 471 -2.03 5.38 2.11
N PHE A 472 -1.21 4.90 1.18
CA PHE A 472 -1.68 4.39 -0.12
C PHE A 472 -2.61 3.19 0.06
N MET A 473 -2.22 2.19 0.85
CA MET A 473 -2.96 0.94 0.99
C MET A 473 -4.13 1.02 1.99
N LEU A 474 -4.41 2.19 2.58
CA LEU A 474 -5.34 2.34 3.70
C LEU A 474 -6.73 1.71 3.44
N PHE A 475 -7.28 1.88 2.24
CA PHE A 475 -8.58 1.31 1.84
C PHE A 475 -8.47 0.03 0.99
N ASN A 476 -7.24 -0.41 0.69
CA ASN A 476 -6.95 -1.62 -0.07
C ASN A 476 -6.39 -2.73 0.84
N GLY A 477 -6.67 -2.63 2.14
CA GLY A 477 -6.19 -3.57 3.15
C GLY A 477 -7.20 -4.67 3.50
N ASP A 478 -6.85 -5.47 4.51
CA ASP A 478 -7.60 -6.63 4.95
C ASP A 478 -9.01 -6.31 5.49
N SER A 479 -9.18 -5.20 6.21
CA SER A 479 -10.46 -4.87 6.85
C SER A 479 -10.48 -3.44 7.37
N LEU A 480 -11.67 -2.98 7.77
CA LEU A 480 -11.83 -1.71 8.50
C LEU A 480 -10.98 -1.64 9.78
N MET A 481 -10.66 -2.76 10.41
CA MET A 481 -9.73 -2.79 11.55
C MET A 481 -8.35 -2.27 11.18
N GLY A 482 -7.87 -2.50 9.96
CA GLY A 482 -6.59 -1.96 9.51
C GLY A 482 -6.57 -0.43 9.49
N ILE A 483 -7.71 0.18 9.14
CA ILE A 483 -7.87 1.66 9.17
C ILE A 483 -7.86 2.15 10.62
N ILE A 484 -8.59 1.47 11.51
CA ILE A 484 -8.63 1.81 12.94
C ILE A 484 -7.24 1.65 13.56
N ASP A 485 -6.53 0.57 13.27
CA ASP A 485 -5.17 0.32 13.75
C ASP A 485 -4.21 1.42 13.29
N PHE A 486 -4.23 1.76 12.01
CA PHE A 486 -3.41 2.84 11.48
C PHE A 486 -3.67 4.17 12.20
N LEU A 487 -4.94 4.51 12.44
CA LEU A 487 -5.33 5.81 13.00
C LEU A 487 -5.15 5.93 14.50
N LEU A 488 -5.45 4.88 15.26
CA LEU A 488 -5.38 4.90 16.71
C LEU A 488 -3.99 4.54 17.24
N ARG A 489 -3.23 3.72 16.51
CA ARG A 489 -1.94 3.19 16.97
C ARG A 489 -0.82 3.44 15.98
N GLY A 490 -0.92 2.93 14.75
CA GLY A 490 0.19 2.89 13.79
C GLY A 490 0.83 4.24 13.50
N LEU A 491 0.01 5.26 13.19
CA LEU A 491 0.46 6.62 12.93
C LEU A 491 1.18 7.22 14.14
N TRP A 492 0.56 7.14 15.31
CA TRP A 492 1.08 7.76 16.54
C TRP A 492 2.34 7.05 17.05
N GLN A 493 2.39 5.72 16.95
CA GLN A 493 3.56 4.93 17.29
C GLN A 493 4.75 5.30 16.39
N ALA A 494 4.54 5.44 15.08
CA ALA A 494 5.60 5.83 14.15
C ALA A 494 6.12 7.25 14.44
N ILE A 495 5.22 8.21 14.68
CA ILE A 495 5.57 9.58 15.07
C ILE A 495 6.36 9.59 16.37
N PHE A 496 5.87 8.89 17.39
CA PHE A 496 6.52 8.83 18.70
C PHE A 496 7.92 8.21 18.60
N ALA A 497 8.06 7.07 17.92
CA ALA A 497 9.35 6.42 17.73
C ALA A 497 10.35 7.33 17.00
N TYR A 498 9.92 8.02 15.95
CA TYR A 498 10.77 8.98 15.26
C TYR A 498 11.22 10.14 16.15
N CYS A 499 10.28 10.78 16.88
CA CYS A 499 10.60 11.90 17.77
C CYS A 499 11.55 11.47 18.88
N LEU A 500 11.33 10.29 19.49
CA LEU A 500 12.20 9.73 20.52
C LEU A 500 13.61 9.52 19.99
N LEU A 501 13.77 8.89 18.83
CA LEU A 501 15.08 8.61 18.25
C LEU A 501 15.81 9.87 17.78
N LEU A 502 15.08 10.84 17.25
CA LEU A 502 15.63 12.14 16.91
C LEU A 502 16.14 12.90 18.15
N PHE A 503 15.38 12.83 19.25
CA PHE A 503 15.79 13.39 20.54
C PHE A 503 17.06 12.72 21.06
N LEU A 504 17.11 11.38 21.09
CA LEU A 504 18.27 10.61 21.52
C LEU A 504 19.51 10.92 20.66
N TYR A 505 19.36 11.00 19.35
CA TYR A 505 20.45 11.35 18.44
C TYR A 505 21.01 12.76 18.72
N LYS A 506 20.14 13.76 18.89
CA LYS A 506 20.57 15.13 19.21
C LYS A 506 21.24 15.21 20.59
N PHE A 507 20.74 14.45 21.56
CA PHE A 507 21.32 14.38 22.90
C PHE A 507 22.72 13.77 22.89
N LEU A 508 22.89 12.61 22.24
CA LEU A 508 24.21 11.94 22.10
C LEU A 508 25.22 12.82 21.36
N PHE A 509 24.81 13.48 20.29
CA PHE A 509 25.69 14.37 19.54
C PHE A 509 26.12 15.59 20.37
N LYS A 510 25.24 16.10 21.24
CA LYS A 510 25.58 17.19 22.17
C LYS A 510 26.59 16.74 23.23
N LEU A 511 26.46 15.53 23.75
CA LEU A 511 27.43 14.96 24.70
C LEU A 511 28.81 14.80 24.06
N LEU A 512 28.87 14.21 22.86
CA LEU A 512 30.12 13.99 22.13
C LEU A 512 30.84 15.29 21.70
N LYS A 513 30.12 16.40 21.58
CA LYS A 513 30.72 17.71 21.28
C LYS A 513 31.26 18.43 22.53
N ASN A 514 30.77 18.04 23.70
CA ASN A 514 31.14 18.63 24.99
C ASN A 514 32.21 17.82 25.75
N SER A 515 32.47 16.58 25.33
CA SER A 515 33.65 15.76 25.68
C SER A 515 34.79 16.04 24.70
#